data_AF-R7EUD6-F1
#
_entry.id   AF-R7EUD6-F1
#
_cell.length_a   1.000
_cell.length_b   1.000
_cell.length_c   1.000
_cell.angle_alpha   90.00
_cell.angle_beta   90.00
_cell.angle_gamma   90.00
#
_symmetry.space_group_name_H-M   'P 1'
#
loop_
_entity.id
_entity.type
_entity.pdbx_description
1 polymer ?
#
loop_
_entity_poly.entity_id
_entity_poly.type
_entity_poly.pdbx_seq_one_letter_code
_entity_poly.pdbx_strand_id
1 'polypeptide(L)'
;MTIKHQKRLSLISLILALIMLAGLYGCRGSGDGTATSTAPATEPAPTTFSLSEKYTLIYPDSTSAGEKDAVKLLQEGIKSAVGADIRVNTYFVRRGEPVVPGEFEILVGDTNRSRSREAADTLPCLDWMYSIDSPNVITICGGGPEATLEAARAFLSDMFGYEANGSACTAKELTVGDGRTFRGEYPQTSLTLGGVPIEEYTVVVSRDSTATAYAAGSLCRSIEKLTGRKMRRSEPSGFDGGRAIYVGMSGSDGKTFCRPPRRCGLYRPRIRQRYRDRLQKHRLRCRQRRHSQF
;
A
#
# COMPACT_ATOMS: atom_id res chain seq x y z
N MET A 1 -35.09 35.93 11.28
CA MET A 1 -35.12 36.06 9.79
C MET A 1 -35.30 34.70 9.09
N THR A 2 -36.08 33.77 9.65
CA THR A 2 -36.04 32.33 9.28
C THR A 2 -37.39 31.74 8.84
N ILE A 3 -38.50 32.46 9.01
CA ILE A 3 -39.84 31.96 8.68
C ILE A 3 -40.18 32.06 7.18
N LYS A 4 -39.53 32.97 6.43
CA LYS A 4 -39.73 33.11 4.97
C LYS A 4 -39.01 32.04 4.14
N HIS A 5 -37.88 31.49 4.62
CA HIS A 5 -37.12 30.48 3.87
C HIS A 5 -37.78 29.10 3.92
N GLN A 6 -38.37 28.73 5.06
CA GLN A 6 -39.02 27.42 5.22
C GLN A 6 -40.26 27.26 4.31
N LYS A 7 -41.02 28.34 4.11
CA LYS A 7 -42.17 28.37 3.16
C LYS A 7 -41.73 28.30 1.70
N ARG A 8 -40.53 28.80 1.35
CA ARG A 8 -39.99 28.75 -0.01
C ARG A 8 -39.40 27.38 -0.36
N LEU A 9 -38.76 26.69 0.59
CA LEU A 9 -38.28 25.31 0.39
C LEU A 9 -39.43 24.30 0.27
N SER A 10 -40.52 24.47 1.03
CA SER A 10 -41.70 23.59 0.93
C SER A 10 -42.44 23.75 -0.41
N LEU A 11 -42.43 24.93 -1.01
CA LEU A 11 -43.11 25.21 -2.29
C LEU A 11 -42.33 24.65 -3.49
N ILE A 12 -40.99 24.63 -3.41
CA ILE A 12 -40.11 24.07 -4.45
C ILE A 12 -40.22 22.53 -4.49
N SER A 13 -40.33 21.88 -3.33
CA SER A 13 -40.55 20.43 -3.24
C SER A 13 -41.90 19.99 -3.81
N LEU A 14 -42.95 20.78 -3.64
CA LEU A 14 -44.27 20.50 -4.20
C LEU A 14 -44.30 20.61 -5.74
N ILE A 15 -43.57 21.59 -6.29
CA ILE A 15 -43.48 21.80 -7.75
C ILE A 15 -42.68 20.69 -8.43
N LEU A 16 -41.61 20.19 -7.79
CA LEU A 16 -40.81 19.08 -8.33
C LEU A 16 -41.57 17.74 -8.33
N ALA A 17 -42.42 17.50 -7.33
CA ALA A 17 -43.29 16.33 -7.27
C ALA A 17 -44.42 16.37 -8.33
N LEU A 18 -44.94 17.57 -8.65
CA LEU A 18 -45.92 17.77 -9.72
C LEU A 18 -45.35 17.56 -11.12
N ILE A 19 -44.08 17.89 -11.35
CA ILE A 19 -43.38 17.64 -12.63
C ILE A 19 -43.14 16.13 -12.84
N MET A 20 -42.89 15.37 -11.77
CA MET A 20 -42.78 13.90 -11.84
C MET A 20 -44.11 13.19 -12.10
N LEU A 21 -45.25 13.75 -11.64
CA LEU A 21 -46.57 13.18 -11.93
C LEU A 21 -47.09 13.51 -13.35
N ALA A 22 -46.60 14.58 -13.97
CA ALA A 22 -46.97 14.95 -15.35
C ALA A 22 -46.29 14.07 -16.43
N GLY A 23 -45.28 13.26 -16.06
CA GLY A 23 -44.59 12.33 -16.97
C GLY A 23 -45.33 11.01 -17.25
N LEU A 24 -46.49 10.76 -16.62
CA LEU A 24 -47.25 9.51 -16.77
C LEU A 24 -48.55 9.63 -17.57
N TYR A 25 -48.85 10.79 -18.15
CA TYR A 25 -49.99 10.99 -19.06
C TYR A 25 -49.51 11.23 -20.49
N GLY A 26 -49.10 10.15 -21.15
CA GLY A 26 -48.67 10.17 -22.55
C GLY A 26 -48.74 8.78 -23.17
N CYS A 27 -49.95 8.28 -23.39
CA CYS A 27 -50.37 7.50 -24.58
C CYS A 27 -51.68 6.75 -24.26
N ARG A 28 -52.81 7.39 -24.58
CA ARG A 28 -54.08 6.72 -24.79
C ARG A 28 -54.69 7.28 -26.08
N GLY A 29 -54.70 6.47 -27.13
CA GLY A 29 -55.22 6.78 -28.46
C GLY A 29 -54.64 5.76 -29.46
N SER A 30 -55.33 4.64 -29.61
CA SER A 30 -55.99 4.20 -30.86
C SER A 30 -55.02 3.81 -31.97
N GLY A 31 -55.14 2.53 -32.37
CA GLY A 31 -54.19 1.84 -33.21
C GLY A 31 -54.02 2.44 -34.61
N ASP A 32 -52.80 2.32 -35.10
CA ASP A 32 -52.58 1.76 -36.42
C ASP A 32 -51.25 0.99 -36.41
N GLY A 33 -51.22 -0.13 -37.12
CA GLY A 33 -50.14 -1.11 -37.04
C GLY A 33 -48.80 -0.56 -37.53
N THR A 34 -47.78 -0.63 -36.68
CA THR A 34 -46.39 -0.81 -37.11
C THR A 34 -45.66 -1.55 -35.99
N ALA A 35 -45.26 -2.79 -36.26
CA ALA A 35 -44.43 -3.57 -35.38
C ALA A 35 -43.04 -2.92 -35.28
N THR A 36 -42.84 -2.05 -34.28
CA THR A 36 -41.50 -1.66 -33.87
C THR A 36 -40.89 -2.83 -33.11
N SER A 37 -40.19 -3.66 -33.85
CA SER A 37 -39.28 -4.67 -33.32
C SER A 37 -38.30 -4.00 -32.36
N THR A 38 -38.44 -4.25 -31.05
CA THR A 38 -37.39 -3.97 -30.09
C THR A 38 -36.21 -4.84 -30.48
N ALA A 39 -35.23 -4.23 -31.14
CA ALA A 39 -33.94 -4.86 -31.39
C ALA A 39 -33.37 -5.33 -30.05
N PRO A 40 -32.84 -6.57 -29.97
CA PRO A 40 -32.09 -6.97 -28.79
C PRO A 40 -30.96 -5.97 -28.60
N ALA A 41 -30.82 -5.44 -27.38
CA ALA A 41 -29.66 -4.66 -27.02
C ALA A 41 -28.43 -5.56 -27.24
N THR A 42 -27.70 -5.32 -28.32
CA THR A 42 -26.40 -5.94 -28.56
C THR A 42 -25.50 -5.56 -27.40
N GLU A 43 -25.24 -6.51 -26.50
CA GLU A 43 -24.22 -6.36 -25.48
C GLU A 43 -22.90 -5.99 -26.19
N PRO A 44 -22.26 -4.87 -25.84
CA PRO A 44 -21.05 -4.45 -26.53
C PRO A 44 -19.99 -5.54 -26.38
N ALA A 45 -19.30 -5.85 -27.49
CA ALA A 45 -18.22 -6.83 -27.48
C ALA A 45 -17.18 -6.48 -26.41
N PRO A 46 -16.61 -7.47 -25.70
CA PRO A 46 -15.64 -7.21 -24.65
C PRO A 46 -14.43 -6.49 -25.22
N THR A 47 -13.95 -5.48 -24.50
CA THR A 47 -12.79 -4.69 -24.94
C THR A 47 -11.52 -5.45 -24.59
N THR A 48 -10.74 -5.83 -25.60
CA THR A 48 -9.49 -6.58 -25.43
C THR A 48 -8.31 -5.65 -25.13
N PHE A 49 -7.25 -6.19 -24.52
CA PHE A 49 -5.97 -5.51 -24.33
C PHE A 49 -4.83 -6.47 -24.74
N SER A 50 -3.63 -5.92 -24.99
CA SER A 50 -2.46 -6.73 -25.31
C SER A 50 -1.20 -6.13 -24.68
N LEU A 51 -0.48 -6.95 -23.92
CA LEU A 51 0.78 -6.57 -23.31
C LEU A 51 1.89 -6.50 -24.36
N SER A 52 2.63 -5.39 -24.35
CA SER A 52 3.72 -5.12 -25.29
C SER A 52 4.76 -4.21 -24.63
N GLU A 53 5.87 -3.96 -25.33
CA GLU A 53 6.95 -3.05 -24.91
C GLU A 53 6.53 -1.58 -24.67
N LYS A 54 5.30 -1.22 -25.08
CA LYS A 54 4.74 0.12 -24.82
C LYS A 54 4.47 0.36 -23.33
N TYR A 55 4.14 -0.70 -22.60
CA TYR A 55 3.85 -0.62 -21.17
C TYR A 55 5.08 -0.23 -20.38
N THR A 56 4.86 0.50 -19.29
CA THR A 56 5.86 0.77 -18.27
C THR A 56 5.36 0.31 -16.91
N LEU A 57 6.15 -0.49 -16.20
CA LEU A 57 5.93 -0.85 -14.80
C LEU A 57 6.25 0.35 -13.92
N ILE A 58 5.24 0.85 -13.19
CA ILE A 58 5.35 1.98 -12.27
C ILE A 58 5.17 1.48 -10.84
N TYR A 59 6.12 1.79 -9.97
CA TYR A 59 6.11 1.34 -8.57
C TYR A 59 6.64 2.40 -7.59
N PRO A 60 6.46 2.21 -6.27
CA PRO A 60 6.96 3.14 -5.27
C PRO A 60 8.47 3.31 -5.19
N ASP A 61 8.92 4.56 -5.07
CA ASP A 61 10.33 4.87 -4.82
C ASP A 61 10.75 4.38 -3.40
N SER A 62 9.83 4.42 -2.43
CA SER A 62 10.06 3.93 -1.07
C SER A 62 9.76 2.43 -0.91
N THR A 63 10.18 1.61 -1.87
CA THR A 63 9.76 0.21 -1.95
C THR A 63 10.45 -0.71 -0.95
N SER A 64 9.64 -1.57 -0.36
CA SER A 64 10.05 -2.73 0.41
C SER A 64 10.52 -3.89 -0.50
N ALA A 65 11.13 -4.94 0.09
CA ALA A 65 11.65 -6.07 -0.69
C ALA A 65 10.55 -6.78 -1.52
N GLY A 66 9.37 -7.01 -0.94
CA GLY A 66 8.27 -7.73 -1.61
C GLY A 66 7.76 -7.01 -2.87
N GLU A 67 7.67 -5.69 -2.85
CA GLU A 67 7.27 -4.91 -4.03
C GLU A 67 8.34 -4.93 -5.12
N LYS A 68 9.63 -4.90 -4.75
CA LYS A 68 10.74 -5.05 -5.71
C LYS A 68 10.73 -6.44 -6.35
N ASP A 69 10.44 -7.46 -5.57
CA ASP A 69 10.31 -8.83 -6.06
C ASP A 69 9.09 -8.98 -6.98
N ALA A 70 7.98 -8.29 -6.69
CA ALA A 70 6.80 -8.25 -7.56
C ALA A 70 7.11 -7.61 -8.92
N VAL A 71 7.82 -6.47 -8.94
CA VAL A 71 8.22 -5.79 -10.18
C VAL A 71 9.15 -6.67 -11.02
N LYS A 72 10.16 -7.31 -10.40
CA LYS A 72 11.05 -8.24 -11.10
C LYS A 72 10.29 -9.42 -11.68
N LEU A 73 9.41 -10.03 -10.89
CA LEU A 73 8.58 -11.15 -11.30
C LEU A 73 7.72 -10.77 -12.51
N LEU A 74 7.09 -9.60 -12.51
CA LEU A 74 6.30 -9.11 -13.64
C LEU A 74 7.16 -8.88 -14.87
N GLN A 75 8.33 -8.24 -14.72
CA GLN A 75 9.24 -8.00 -15.84
C GLN A 75 9.71 -9.31 -16.49
N GLU A 76 10.15 -10.28 -15.68
CA GLU A 76 10.63 -11.58 -16.14
C GLU A 76 9.50 -12.44 -16.72
N GLY A 77 8.34 -12.48 -16.05
CA GLY A 77 7.17 -13.23 -16.48
C GLY A 77 6.61 -12.72 -17.80
N ILE A 78 6.48 -11.40 -17.96
CA ILE A 78 5.98 -10.81 -19.22
C ILE A 78 7.00 -11.03 -20.35
N LYS A 79 8.30 -10.83 -20.09
CA LYS A 79 9.34 -11.12 -21.10
C LYS A 79 9.33 -12.57 -21.53
N SER A 80 9.14 -13.50 -20.59
CA SER A 80 9.06 -14.94 -20.90
C SER A 80 7.81 -15.30 -21.69
N ALA A 81 6.66 -14.68 -21.41
CA ALA A 81 5.39 -15.05 -21.99
C ALA A 81 5.13 -14.43 -23.38
N VAL A 82 5.49 -13.15 -23.56
CA VAL A 82 5.20 -12.39 -24.80
C VAL A 82 6.44 -11.83 -25.49
N GLY A 83 7.65 -12.06 -24.94
CA GLY A 83 8.90 -11.58 -25.53
C GLY A 83 9.14 -10.07 -25.38
N ALA A 84 8.27 -9.36 -24.68
CA ALA A 84 8.36 -7.90 -24.50
C ALA A 84 9.27 -7.52 -23.33
N ASP A 85 10.25 -6.66 -23.59
CA ASP A 85 11.09 -6.06 -22.53
C ASP A 85 10.45 -4.77 -22.02
N ILE A 86 9.64 -4.91 -20.97
CA ILE A 86 8.89 -3.80 -20.38
C ILE A 86 9.81 -2.91 -19.55
N ARG A 87 9.69 -1.60 -19.78
CA ARG A 87 10.41 -0.58 -19.00
C ARG A 87 9.93 -0.56 -17.56
N VAL A 88 10.85 -0.32 -16.64
CA VAL A 88 10.56 -0.19 -15.20
C VAL A 88 10.93 1.21 -14.76
N ASN A 89 10.01 1.90 -14.08
CA ASN A 89 10.24 3.22 -13.52
C ASN A 89 9.61 3.36 -12.14
N THR A 90 10.16 4.26 -11.32
CA THR A 90 9.51 4.66 -10.08
C THR A 90 8.50 5.77 -10.37
N TYR A 91 7.51 5.95 -9.49
CA TYR A 91 6.59 7.08 -9.63
C TYR A 91 7.19 8.44 -9.24
N PHE A 92 8.50 8.52 -8.97
CA PHE A 92 9.15 9.73 -8.46
C PHE A 92 8.81 10.97 -9.31
N VAL A 93 8.29 12.00 -8.65
CA VAL A 93 8.03 13.32 -9.24
C VAL A 93 8.78 14.34 -8.39
N ARG A 94 9.48 15.28 -9.04
CA ARG A 94 10.17 16.35 -8.32
C ARG A 94 9.16 17.21 -7.57
N ARG A 95 9.56 17.69 -6.39
CA ARG A 95 8.69 18.52 -5.56
C ARG A 95 8.24 19.76 -6.32
N GLY A 96 6.92 19.94 -6.43
CA GLY A 96 6.30 21.08 -7.13
C GLY A 96 5.97 20.81 -8.60
N GLU A 97 6.34 19.65 -9.15
CA GLU A 97 5.94 19.24 -10.50
C GLU A 97 4.63 18.43 -10.47
N PRO A 98 3.79 18.53 -11.52
CA PRO A 98 2.57 17.74 -11.62
C PRO A 98 2.88 16.26 -11.87
N VAL A 99 2.00 15.39 -11.37
CA VAL A 99 2.03 13.96 -11.72
C VAL A 99 1.47 13.80 -13.13
N VAL A 100 2.30 13.35 -14.07
CA VAL A 100 1.90 13.05 -15.44
C VAL A 100 1.80 11.53 -15.61
N PRO A 101 0.60 10.97 -15.87
CA PRO A 101 0.44 9.57 -16.24
C PRO A 101 1.07 9.29 -17.60
N GLY A 102 1.74 8.14 -17.73
CA GLY A 102 2.14 7.59 -19.01
C GLY A 102 0.95 7.09 -19.83
N GLU A 103 1.20 6.83 -21.11
CA GLU A 103 0.17 6.35 -22.04
C GLU A 103 -0.22 4.89 -21.77
N PHE A 104 0.75 4.06 -21.38
CA PHE A 104 0.58 2.63 -21.03
C PHE A 104 1.33 2.32 -19.73
N GLU A 105 0.60 1.97 -18.67
CA GLU A 105 1.16 1.76 -17.33
C GLU A 105 0.66 0.46 -16.69
N ILE A 106 1.59 -0.25 -16.05
CA ILE A 106 1.26 -1.29 -15.07
C ILE A 106 1.62 -0.73 -13.70
N LEU A 107 0.60 -0.41 -12.90
CA LEU A 107 0.75 0.19 -11.58
C LEU A 107 0.94 -0.92 -10.54
N VAL A 108 2.07 -0.93 -9.85
CA VAL A 108 2.42 -1.97 -8.86
C VAL A 108 2.51 -1.35 -7.47
N GLY A 109 1.63 -1.74 -6.55
CA GLY A 109 1.59 -1.25 -5.16
C GLY A 109 0.90 0.11 -5.01
N ASP A 110 1.26 0.88 -3.98
CA ASP A 110 0.72 2.21 -3.64
C ASP A 110 1.46 3.32 -4.40
N THR A 111 1.07 3.56 -5.65
CA THR A 111 1.69 4.56 -6.53
C THR A 111 1.11 5.96 -6.31
N ASN A 112 1.66 6.99 -6.95
CA ASN A 112 1.01 8.31 -6.96
C ASN A 112 -0.14 8.45 -7.99
N ARG A 113 -0.66 7.35 -8.55
CA ARG A 113 -1.85 7.31 -9.41
C ARG A 113 -3.10 7.07 -8.56
N SER A 114 -4.20 7.77 -8.85
CA SER A 114 -5.44 7.70 -8.03
C SER A 114 -5.96 6.28 -7.85
N ARG A 115 -6.09 5.50 -8.93
CA ARG A 115 -6.59 4.11 -8.89
C ARG A 115 -5.80 3.21 -7.96
N SER A 116 -4.47 3.26 -8.06
CA SER A 116 -3.57 2.43 -7.24
C SER A 116 -3.53 2.90 -5.78
N ARG A 117 -3.68 4.20 -5.49
CA ARG A 117 -3.89 4.70 -4.11
C ARG A 117 -5.19 4.23 -3.51
N GLU A 118 -6.29 4.35 -4.26
CA GLU A 118 -7.61 3.90 -3.80
C GLU A 118 -7.61 2.39 -3.50
N ALA A 119 -6.97 1.59 -4.36
CA ALA A 119 -6.76 0.17 -4.10
C ALA A 119 -5.91 -0.04 -2.83
N ALA A 120 -4.75 0.60 -2.73
CA ALA A 120 -3.88 0.47 -1.57
C ALA A 120 -4.60 0.84 -0.28
N ASP A 121 -5.36 1.94 -0.26
CA ASP A 121 -6.09 2.46 0.91
C ASP A 121 -7.16 1.49 1.43
N THR A 122 -7.81 0.77 0.53
CA THR A 122 -8.93 -0.12 0.85
C THR A 122 -8.52 -1.56 1.15
N LEU A 123 -7.26 -1.95 0.86
CA LEU A 123 -6.76 -3.30 1.09
C LEU A 123 -6.11 -3.43 2.48
N PRO A 124 -6.63 -4.33 3.33
CA PRO A 124 -5.91 -4.91 4.46
C PRO A 124 -4.58 -5.58 4.07
N CYS A 125 -3.65 -5.73 5.02
CA CYS A 125 -2.24 -6.10 4.77
C CYS A 125 -1.96 -7.41 4.00
N LEU A 126 -2.92 -8.33 4.00
CA LEU A 126 -2.86 -9.66 3.36
C LEU A 126 -3.79 -9.73 2.15
N ASP A 127 -4.65 -8.73 1.98
CA ASP A 127 -5.55 -8.60 0.84
C ASP A 127 -4.76 -8.09 -0.35
N TRP A 128 -5.17 -8.52 -1.53
CA TRP A 128 -4.60 -8.07 -2.76
C TRP A 128 -5.61 -8.09 -3.89
N MET A 129 -5.29 -7.36 -4.96
CA MET A 129 -6.04 -7.41 -6.20
C MET A 129 -5.17 -7.14 -7.42
N TYR A 130 -5.67 -7.56 -8.57
CA TYR A 130 -5.31 -6.95 -9.85
C TYR A 130 -6.58 -6.57 -10.63
N SER A 131 -6.49 -5.55 -11.47
CA SER A 131 -7.55 -5.14 -12.40
C SER A 131 -6.99 -4.65 -13.72
N ILE A 132 -7.75 -4.88 -14.78
CA ILE A 132 -7.49 -4.35 -16.12
C ILE A 132 -8.40 -3.14 -16.30
N ASP A 133 -7.91 -1.98 -15.87
CA ASP A 133 -8.72 -0.77 -15.77
C ASP A 133 -9.08 -0.19 -17.14
N SER A 134 -8.18 -0.35 -18.11
CA SER A 134 -8.35 0.07 -19.50
C SER A 134 -7.41 -0.76 -20.40
N PRO A 135 -7.49 -0.63 -21.74
CA PRO A 135 -6.54 -1.28 -22.65
C PRO A 135 -5.07 -0.89 -22.43
N ASN A 136 -4.81 0.14 -21.62
CA ASN A 136 -3.50 0.71 -21.40
C ASN A 136 -3.08 0.75 -19.92
N VAL A 137 -4.01 0.51 -18.99
CA VAL A 137 -3.76 0.65 -17.55
C VAL A 137 -4.15 -0.62 -16.84
N ILE A 138 -3.19 -1.21 -16.13
CA ILE A 138 -3.38 -2.39 -15.29
C ILE A 138 -2.94 -2.03 -13.88
N THR A 139 -3.79 -2.27 -12.88
CA THR A 139 -3.46 -2.05 -11.47
C THR A 139 -3.21 -3.39 -10.79
N ILE A 140 -2.08 -3.52 -10.10
CA ILE A 140 -1.68 -4.69 -9.30
C ILE A 140 -1.30 -4.17 -7.92
N CYS A 141 -2.10 -4.47 -6.90
CA CYS A 141 -1.93 -3.85 -5.59
C CYS A 141 -2.21 -4.84 -4.46
N GLY A 142 -1.38 -4.81 -3.43
CA GLY A 142 -1.64 -5.47 -2.15
C GLY A 142 -1.69 -4.45 -1.02
N GLY A 143 -2.42 -4.77 0.06
CA GLY A 143 -2.40 -3.95 1.26
C GLY A 143 -1.08 -4.04 2.04
N GLY A 144 -0.18 -4.93 1.63
CA GLY A 144 1.19 -5.05 2.13
C GLY A 144 2.13 -5.59 1.04
N PRO A 145 3.46 -5.49 1.26
CA PRO A 145 4.46 -5.87 0.26
C PRO A 145 4.35 -7.30 -0.26
N GLU A 146 4.14 -8.25 0.65
CA GLU A 146 4.02 -9.65 0.30
C GLU A 146 2.70 -9.93 -0.44
N ALA A 147 1.62 -9.23 -0.08
CA ALA A 147 0.35 -9.34 -0.80
C ALA A 147 0.45 -8.77 -2.22
N THR A 148 1.24 -7.71 -2.44
CA THR A 148 1.51 -7.18 -3.79
C THR A 148 2.26 -8.20 -4.66
N LEU A 149 3.20 -8.95 -4.07
CA LEU A 149 3.88 -10.05 -4.77
C LEU A 149 2.92 -11.17 -5.15
N GLU A 150 2.01 -11.56 -4.25
CA GLU A 150 0.97 -12.55 -4.56
C GLU A 150 0.00 -12.07 -5.63
N ALA A 151 -0.33 -10.77 -5.65
CA ALA A 151 -1.13 -10.15 -6.72
C ALA A 151 -0.44 -10.30 -8.09
N ALA A 152 0.87 -10.05 -8.15
CA ALA A 152 1.66 -10.21 -9.36
C ALA A 152 1.72 -11.67 -9.83
N ARG A 153 1.88 -12.63 -8.90
CA ARG A 153 1.82 -14.07 -9.21
C ARG A 153 0.45 -14.44 -9.80
N ALA A 154 -0.62 -14.02 -9.13
CA ALA A 154 -1.98 -14.31 -9.58
C ALA A 154 -2.25 -13.74 -10.97
N PHE A 155 -1.83 -12.50 -11.23
CA PHE A 155 -1.97 -11.88 -12.55
C PHE A 155 -1.24 -12.67 -13.65
N LEU A 156 0.03 -13.04 -13.43
CA LEU A 156 0.79 -13.80 -14.42
C LEU A 156 0.23 -15.21 -14.65
N SER A 157 -0.20 -15.88 -13.58
CA SER A 157 -0.88 -17.18 -13.66
C SER A 157 -2.17 -17.06 -14.45
N ASP A 158 -3.00 -16.06 -14.13
CA ASP A 158 -4.30 -15.89 -14.78
C ASP A 158 -4.14 -15.46 -16.24
N MET A 159 -3.18 -14.59 -16.58
CA MET A 159 -2.98 -14.10 -17.95
C MET A 159 -2.23 -15.09 -18.86
N PHE A 160 -1.24 -15.81 -18.33
CA PHE A 160 -0.29 -16.59 -19.13
C PHE A 160 -0.18 -18.06 -18.71
N GLY A 161 -0.88 -18.49 -17.66
CA GLY A 161 -0.63 -19.79 -17.06
C GLY A 161 0.77 -19.89 -16.43
N TYR A 162 1.39 -18.74 -16.14
CA TYR A 162 2.78 -18.67 -15.70
C TYR A 162 2.90 -19.08 -14.22
N GLU A 163 3.66 -20.14 -13.98
CA GLU A 163 4.12 -20.53 -12.66
C GLU A 163 5.64 -20.45 -12.61
N ALA A 164 6.18 -19.74 -11.62
CA ALA A 164 7.62 -19.59 -11.43
C ALA A 164 8.34 -20.95 -11.16
N ASN A 165 7.60 -22.02 -10.87
CA ASN A 165 8.09 -23.38 -10.62
C ASN A 165 7.85 -24.37 -11.77
N GLY A 166 7.28 -23.93 -12.91
CA GLY A 166 7.10 -24.77 -14.10
C GLY A 166 5.86 -25.67 -14.13
N SER A 167 4.90 -25.51 -13.21
CA SER A 167 3.60 -26.21 -13.28
C SER A 167 2.69 -25.54 -14.32
N ALA A 168 2.12 -26.29 -15.27
CA ALA A 168 1.27 -25.71 -16.31
C ALA A 168 -0.15 -25.43 -15.77
N CYS A 169 -0.51 -24.16 -15.67
CA CYS A 169 -1.88 -23.71 -15.46
C CYS A 169 -2.47 -23.22 -16.79
N THR A 170 -3.79 -23.32 -16.97
CA THR A 170 -4.46 -22.81 -18.18
C THR A 170 -4.62 -21.30 -18.09
N ALA A 171 -4.07 -20.57 -19.06
CA ALA A 171 -4.27 -19.13 -19.19
C ALA A 171 -5.77 -18.81 -19.37
N LYS A 172 -6.23 -17.75 -18.72
CA LYS A 172 -7.57 -17.21 -18.87
C LYS A 172 -7.57 -16.16 -19.97
N GLU A 173 -8.70 -16.06 -20.67
CA GLU A 173 -8.96 -14.93 -21.56
C GLU A 173 -9.41 -13.73 -20.71
N LEU A 174 -8.51 -12.77 -20.51
CA LEU A 174 -8.77 -11.54 -19.76
C LEU A 174 -9.08 -10.37 -20.71
N THR A 175 -10.01 -9.53 -20.30
CA THR A 175 -10.51 -8.36 -21.02
C THR A 175 -10.55 -7.15 -20.08
N VAL A 176 -10.75 -5.96 -20.64
CA VAL A 176 -10.87 -4.74 -19.84
C VAL A 176 -12.10 -4.84 -18.93
N GLY A 177 -11.91 -4.52 -17.66
CA GLY A 177 -12.90 -4.70 -16.60
C GLY A 177 -12.69 -5.98 -15.78
N ASP A 178 -11.93 -6.94 -16.31
CA ASP A 178 -11.58 -8.13 -15.53
C ASP A 178 -10.58 -7.79 -14.42
N GLY A 179 -10.63 -8.61 -13.38
CA GLY A 179 -9.78 -8.47 -12.23
C GLY A 179 -10.05 -9.57 -11.22
N ARG A 180 -9.19 -9.64 -10.22
CA ARG A 180 -9.33 -10.57 -9.12
C ARG A 180 -8.98 -9.87 -7.84
N THR A 181 -9.79 -10.10 -6.82
CA THR A 181 -9.53 -9.65 -5.45
C THR A 181 -9.47 -10.86 -4.55
N PHE A 182 -8.46 -10.90 -3.70
CA PHE A 182 -8.30 -11.89 -2.65
C PHE A 182 -8.41 -11.21 -1.29
N ARG A 183 -9.12 -11.87 -0.38
CA ARG A 183 -9.28 -11.43 1.01
C ARG A 183 -8.52 -12.41 1.89
N GLY A 184 -7.51 -11.90 2.59
CA GLY A 184 -6.70 -12.67 3.51
C GLY A 184 -7.43 -12.98 4.81
N GLU A 185 -6.97 -14.01 5.51
CA GLU A 185 -7.47 -14.36 6.83
C GLU A 185 -6.70 -13.61 7.91
N TYR A 186 -7.43 -13.04 8.87
CA TYR A 186 -6.88 -12.26 9.98
C TYR A 186 -7.17 -12.96 11.31
N PRO A 187 -6.15 -13.56 11.95
CA PRO A 187 -6.35 -14.37 13.14
C PRO A 187 -6.97 -13.63 14.32
N GLN A 188 -6.77 -12.31 14.42
CA GLN A 188 -7.16 -11.50 15.57
C GLN A 188 -7.78 -10.18 15.13
N THR A 189 -9.07 -10.18 14.82
CA THR A 189 -9.79 -8.98 14.34
C THR A 189 -9.92 -7.85 15.38
N SER A 190 -9.57 -8.13 16.64
CA SER A 190 -9.46 -7.14 17.71
C SER A 190 -8.19 -7.37 18.53
N LEU A 191 -7.40 -6.33 18.73
CA LEU A 191 -6.21 -6.34 19.60
C LEU A 191 -6.26 -5.12 20.51
N THR A 192 -5.98 -5.31 21.81
CA THR A 192 -5.90 -4.21 22.77
C THR A 192 -4.52 -4.15 23.42
N LEU A 193 -4.10 -2.93 23.75
CA LEU A 193 -2.90 -2.64 24.53
C LEU A 193 -3.32 -1.84 25.76
N GLY A 194 -3.15 -2.40 26.97
CA GLY A 194 -3.59 -1.75 28.20
C GLY A 194 -5.10 -1.51 28.26
N GLY A 195 -5.91 -2.40 27.66
CA GLY A 195 -7.37 -2.26 27.58
C GLY A 195 -7.88 -1.29 26.52
N VAL A 196 -6.99 -0.68 25.73
CA VAL A 196 -7.35 0.24 24.65
C VAL A 196 -7.14 -0.43 23.28
N PRO A 197 -8.08 -0.32 22.33
CA PRO A 197 -7.90 -0.82 20.97
C PRO A 197 -6.61 -0.34 20.31
N ILE A 198 -5.90 -1.24 19.64
CA ILE A 198 -4.60 -0.95 19.04
C ILE A 198 -4.70 0.14 17.96
N GLU A 199 -5.85 0.28 17.30
CA GLU A 199 -6.10 1.28 16.27
C GLU A 199 -6.09 2.70 16.84
N GLU A 200 -6.35 2.88 18.14
CA GLU A 200 -6.27 4.18 18.82
C GLU A 200 -4.82 4.65 19.05
N TYR A 201 -3.82 3.80 18.80
CA TYR A 201 -2.41 4.15 18.92
C TYR A 201 -1.83 4.61 17.59
N THR A 202 -0.99 5.65 17.67
CA THR A 202 -0.12 6.07 16.56
C THR A 202 1.31 5.64 16.83
N VAL A 203 1.93 4.95 15.86
CA VAL A 203 3.36 4.59 15.93
C VAL A 203 4.20 5.80 15.53
N VAL A 204 4.88 6.40 16.50
CA VAL A 204 5.70 7.61 16.31
C VAL A 204 7.17 7.22 16.18
N VAL A 205 7.80 7.62 15.07
CA VAL A 205 9.11 7.09 14.67
C VAL A 205 10.14 8.20 14.44
N SER A 206 11.34 8.05 14.99
CA SER A 206 12.43 9.02 14.75
C SER A 206 12.91 9.00 13.30
N ARG A 207 13.22 10.19 12.78
CA ARG A 207 13.91 10.36 11.49
C ARG A 207 15.38 9.96 11.53
N ASP A 208 15.97 9.91 12.72
CA ASP A 208 17.43 9.87 12.87
C ASP A 208 18.04 8.49 12.58
N SER A 209 17.22 7.46 12.28
CA SER A 209 17.72 6.12 12.01
C SER A 209 16.83 5.34 11.05
N THR A 210 17.44 4.83 9.97
CA THR A 210 16.83 3.85 9.07
C THR A 210 16.43 2.57 9.80
N ALA A 211 17.20 2.16 10.81
CA ALA A 211 16.89 1.00 11.63
C ALA A 211 15.62 1.21 12.47
N THR A 212 15.39 2.41 13.01
CA THR A 212 14.15 2.71 13.75
C THR A 212 12.94 2.77 12.83
N ALA A 213 13.10 3.31 11.62
CA ALA A 213 12.08 3.27 10.58
C ALA A 213 11.72 1.84 10.17
N TYR A 214 12.72 0.98 10.02
CA TYR A 214 12.53 -0.44 9.71
C TYR A 214 11.82 -1.17 10.84
N ALA A 215 12.25 -0.99 12.09
CA ALA A 215 11.64 -1.62 13.26
C ALA A 215 10.18 -1.20 13.44
N ALA A 216 9.86 0.08 13.28
CA ALA A 216 8.50 0.58 13.34
C ALA A 216 7.64 0.00 12.20
N GLY A 217 8.16 -0.03 10.97
CA GLY A 217 7.47 -0.68 9.85
C GLY A 217 7.22 -2.17 10.09
N SER A 218 8.17 -2.87 10.71
CA SER A 218 8.01 -4.28 11.08
C SER A 218 6.93 -4.48 12.15
N LEU A 219 6.89 -3.60 13.15
CA LEU A 219 5.84 -3.62 14.18
C LEU A 219 4.46 -3.37 13.58
N CYS A 220 4.30 -2.30 12.79
CA CYS A 220 3.03 -2.00 12.10
C CYS A 220 2.58 -3.20 11.27
N ARG A 221 3.45 -3.73 10.39
CA ARG A 221 3.13 -4.89 9.55
C ARG A 221 2.72 -6.11 10.37
N SER A 222 3.40 -6.38 11.49
CA SER A 222 3.06 -7.54 12.33
C SER A 222 1.66 -7.41 12.92
N ILE A 223 1.29 -6.22 13.39
CA ILE A 223 -0.06 -5.95 13.89
C ILE A 223 -1.07 -6.04 12.75
N GLU A 224 -0.79 -5.42 11.61
CA GLU A 224 -1.68 -5.41 10.44
C GLU A 224 -1.93 -6.80 9.86
N LYS A 225 -0.91 -7.69 9.87
CA LYS A 225 -1.07 -9.10 9.47
C LYS A 225 -1.93 -9.89 10.46
N LEU A 226 -1.91 -9.53 11.74
CA LEU A 226 -2.73 -10.17 12.76
C LEU A 226 -4.19 -9.70 12.70
N THR A 227 -4.39 -8.40 12.48
CA THR A 227 -5.70 -7.74 12.69
C THR A 227 -6.42 -7.32 11.43
N GLY A 228 -5.72 -7.16 10.32
CA GLY A 228 -6.25 -6.56 9.09
C GLY A 228 -6.49 -5.06 9.21
N ARG A 229 -6.06 -4.43 10.31
CA ARG A 229 -6.25 -3.01 10.59
C ARG A 229 -4.95 -2.24 10.37
N LYS A 230 -4.95 -1.30 9.41
CA LYS A 230 -3.82 -0.41 9.14
C LYS A 230 -3.45 0.41 10.38
N MET A 231 -2.17 0.39 10.73
CA MET A 231 -1.64 1.16 11.85
C MET A 231 -1.36 2.59 11.44
N ARG A 232 -1.75 3.55 12.28
CA ARG A 232 -1.35 4.95 12.10
C ARG A 232 0.14 5.08 12.37
N ARG A 233 0.85 5.80 11.50
CA ARG A 233 2.26 6.13 11.66
C ARG A 233 2.47 7.62 11.47
N SER A 234 3.29 8.20 12.33
CA SER A 234 3.70 9.60 12.18
C SER A 234 5.16 9.81 12.55
N GLU A 235 5.70 10.91 12.06
CA GLU A 235 6.92 11.50 12.61
C GLU A 235 6.57 12.36 13.82
N PRO A 236 7.53 12.65 14.72
CA PRO A 236 7.25 13.41 15.94
C PRO A 236 6.64 14.79 15.66
N SER A 237 7.13 15.47 14.61
CA SER A 237 6.63 16.79 14.22
C SER A 237 5.20 16.78 13.67
N GLY A 238 4.72 15.61 13.21
CA GLY A 238 3.37 15.42 12.68
C GLY A 238 2.44 14.71 13.66
N PHE A 239 2.89 14.40 14.87
CA PHE A 239 2.04 13.79 15.90
C PHE A 239 1.30 14.89 16.66
N ASP A 240 -0.03 14.89 16.55
CA ASP A 240 -0.95 15.89 17.09
C ASP A 240 -1.47 15.54 18.49
N GLY A 241 -1.00 14.44 19.08
CA GLY A 241 -1.36 13.98 20.42
C GLY A 241 -2.17 12.69 20.41
N GLY A 242 -2.64 12.27 21.59
CA GLY A 242 -3.32 10.99 21.78
C GLY A 242 -2.37 9.88 22.22
N ARG A 243 -2.75 8.62 21.95
CA ARG A 243 -1.98 7.45 22.40
C ARG A 243 -0.91 7.11 21.39
N ALA A 244 0.31 6.88 21.86
CA ALA A 244 1.45 6.66 21.00
C ALA A 244 2.28 5.44 21.41
N ILE A 245 2.83 4.78 20.41
CA ILE A 245 3.92 3.82 20.56
C ILE A 245 5.17 4.46 19.98
N TYR A 246 6.10 4.87 20.84
CA TYR A 246 7.34 5.52 20.42
C TYR A 246 8.39 4.47 20.03
N VAL A 247 8.93 4.57 18.81
CA VAL A 247 9.99 3.69 18.32
C VAL A 247 11.26 4.49 18.10
N GLY A 248 12.31 4.12 18.83
CA GLY A 248 13.60 4.82 18.76
C GLY A 248 13.62 6.17 19.48
N MET A 249 12.62 6.48 20.30
CA MET A 249 12.56 7.70 21.13
C MET A 249 11.73 7.48 22.38
N SER A 250 11.80 8.42 23.32
CA SER A 250 11.03 8.47 24.55
C SER A 250 10.18 9.74 24.58
N GLY A 251 9.05 9.74 23.87
CA GLY A 251 8.11 10.86 23.86
C GLY A 251 8.11 11.69 22.57
N SER A 252 7.18 12.65 22.48
CA SER A 252 6.97 13.53 21.32
C SER A 252 8.11 14.54 21.11
N ASP A 253 9.01 14.69 22.09
CA ASP A 253 10.18 15.57 21.99
C ASP A 253 11.32 14.99 21.14
N GLY A 254 11.13 13.78 20.59
CA GLY A 254 12.07 13.12 19.69
C GLY A 254 13.36 12.65 20.35
N LYS A 255 13.49 12.71 21.68
CA LYS A 255 14.73 12.33 22.36
C LYS A 255 14.86 10.81 22.43
N THR A 256 16.02 10.29 22.00
CA THR A 256 16.41 8.88 22.19
C THR A 256 16.77 8.61 23.66
N PHE A 257 16.43 7.44 24.20
CA PHE A 257 16.91 6.96 25.51
C PHE A 257 18.45 7.00 25.64
N CYS A 258 19.18 7.06 24.51
CA CYS A 258 20.64 7.15 24.47
C CYS A 258 21.21 8.53 24.84
N ARG A 259 20.39 9.55 25.11
CA ARG A 259 20.84 10.73 25.84
C ARG A 259 20.51 10.56 27.32
N PRO A 260 21.44 10.05 28.15
CA PRO A 260 21.28 10.22 29.59
C PRO A 260 21.10 11.72 29.85
N PRO A 261 20.20 12.12 30.77
CA PRO A 261 20.01 13.51 31.08
C PRO A 261 21.38 14.12 31.38
N ARG A 262 21.68 15.28 30.78
CA ARG A 262 22.88 16.09 31.09
C ARG A 262 22.91 16.57 32.56
N ARG A 263 22.07 16.01 33.43
CA ARG A 263 21.90 16.30 34.85
C ARG A 263 21.91 15.05 35.75
N CYS A 264 22.57 13.97 35.34
CA CYS A 264 23.10 13.01 36.30
C CYS A 264 24.62 13.11 36.30
N GLY A 265 25.13 14.09 37.04
CA GLY A 265 26.52 14.08 37.47
C GLY A 265 26.81 12.78 38.22
N LEU A 266 27.99 12.22 37.98
CA LEU A 266 28.60 11.12 38.75
C LEU A 266 28.01 9.72 38.55
N TYR A 267 27.98 9.18 37.32
CA TYR A 267 28.21 7.73 37.18
C TYR A 267 28.73 7.28 35.80
N ARG A 268 30.04 7.46 35.54
CA ARG A 268 30.98 6.44 35.01
C ARG A 268 32.32 7.08 34.68
N PRO A 269 33.44 6.48 35.15
CA PRO A 269 34.08 5.51 34.27
C PRO A 269 34.72 4.32 35.03
N ARG A 270 33.93 3.31 35.41
CA ARG A 270 34.50 2.02 35.88
C ARG A 270 34.73 0.99 34.77
N ILE A 271 34.09 1.13 33.60
CA ILE A 271 34.23 0.15 32.51
C ILE A 271 35.45 0.43 31.61
N ARG A 272 35.72 1.70 31.28
CA ARG A 272 36.91 2.06 30.47
C ARG A 272 38.23 1.80 31.22
N GLN A 273 38.27 2.04 32.54
CA GLN A 273 39.44 1.75 33.38
C GLN A 273 39.71 0.23 33.43
N ARG A 274 38.68 -0.58 33.70
CA ARG A 274 38.82 -2.06 33.74
C ARG A 274 39.25 -2.69 32.42
N TYR A 275 38.93 -2.07 31.28
CA TYR A 275 39.38 -2.54 29.97
C TYR A 275 40.85 -2.15 29.69
N ARG A 276 41.26 -0.93 30.06
CA ARG A 276 42.67 -0.50 29.99
C ARG A 276 43.57 -1.32 30.92
N ASP A 277 43.13 -1.58 32.15
CA ASP A 277 43.90 -2.35 33.13
C ASP A 277 44.05 -3.82 32.70
N ARG A 278 43.02 -4.40 32.05
CA ARG A 278 43.10 -5.75 31.47
C ARG A 278 44.08 -5.80 30.30
N LEU A 279 44.09 -4.80 29.43
CA LEU A 279 45.02 -4.72 28.30
C LEU A 279 46.47 -4.50 28.77
N GLN A 280 46.70 -3.68 29.80
CA GLN A 280 48.04 -3.52 30.39
C GLN A 280 48.53 -4.79 31.08
N LYS A 281 47.67 -5.47 31.87
CA LYS A 281 48.03 -6.77 32.49
C LYS A 281 48.32 -7.85 31.44
N HIS A 282 47.59 -7.87 30.33
CA HIS A 282 47.85 -8.82 29.25
C HIS A 282 49.19 -8.55 28.56
N ARG A 283 49.52 -7.28 28.29
CA ARG A 283 50.80 -6.87 27.70
C ARG A 283 52.00 -7.20 28.60
N LEU A 284 51.86 -7.01 29.91
CA LEU A 284 52.91 -7.35 30.89
C LEU A 284 53.16 -8.86 30.98
N ARG A 285 52.09 -9.69 30.97
CA ARG A 285 52.22 -11.16 30.96
C ARG A 285 52.91 -11.68 29.68
N CYS A 286 52.63 -11.08 28.52
CA CYS A 286 53.28 -11.45 27.26
C CYS A 286 54.75 -11.00 27.18
N ARG A 287 55.16 -10.02 27.98
CA ARG A 287 56.56 -9.56 28.07
C ARG A 287 57.38 -10.42 29.04
N GLN A 288 56.79 -10.81 30.18
CA GLN A 288 57.44 -11.74 31.13
C GLN A 288 57.63 -13.14 30.54
N ARG A 289 56.68 -13.67 29.76
CA ARG A 289 56.85 -14.98 29.09
C ARG A 289 57.95 -15.00 28.02
N ARG A 290 58.33 -13.84 27.47
CA ARG A 290 59.44 -13.73 26.51
C ARG A 290 60.81 -13.68 27.18
N HIS A 291 60.88 -13.31 28.45
CA HIS A 291 62.13 -13.28 29.22
C HIS A 291 62.41 -14.60 29.96
N SER A 292 61.46 -15.53 30.04
CA SER A 292 61.61 -16.83 30.69
C SER A 292 61.86 -17.99 29.71
N GLN A 293 62.22 -17.69 28.46
CA GLN A 293 62.59 -18.68 27.41
C GLN A 293 63.98 -18.40 26.81
N PHE A 294 64.80 -17.62 27.50
CA PHE A 294 66.24 -17.49 27.29
C PHE A 294 66.96 -17.82 28.59
#